data_AF-A0A956QH16-F1
#
_entry.id   AF-A0A956QH16-F1
#
_cell.length_a   1.000
_cell.length_b   1.000
_cell.length_c   1.000
_cell.angle_alpha   90.00
_cell.angle_beta   90.00
_cell.angle_gamma   90.00
#
_symmetry.space_group_name_H-M   'P 1'
#
loop_
_entity.id
_entity.type
_entity.pdbx_description
1 polymer ?
#
loop_
_entity_poly.entity_id
_entity_poly.type
_entity_poly.pdbx_seq_one_letter_code
_entity_poly.pdbx_strand_id
1 'polypeptide(L)'
;MNSPPTYETLRPGAGEARIRYLEEGFGFRFPTPIRTFFGLVEGQGTDAPCGLFEGWSLLNFEELLQEWEALGDGLTCAPTAEAIAFHGPLKRVYATRGWIPFATDFGGGLLCFDLEPGLGGQVGQVLELDHEGSHRRVFAPSLEVFLEKMVNDLESGRTLLDDAVYRPESVRIDGAAQLRPGVVCDHPRLAEIGLSISVVEPEEDGFGGSELALALEEDQMVELGEVRLETPDGKVLSTRSASLARFDRQRRSFTSVRILGWDRSLPPDAQLVVGFFHLERPWLGALGKAAKEG
;
A
#
# COMPACT_ATOMS: atom_id res chain seq x y z
N MET A 1 24.69 5.54 -2.14
CA MET A 1 23.86 6.76 -2.31
C MET A 1 23.07 6.89 -1.03
N ASN A 2 23.13 8.03 -0.32
CA ASN A 2 22.44 8.21 0.96
C ASN A 2 21.19 9.07 0.73
N SER A 3 20.02 8.63 1.20
CA SER A 3 18.80 9.45 1.25
C SER A 3 18.48 9.83 2.70
N PRO A 4 19.06 10.92 3.24
CA PRO A 4 18.67 11.45 4.55
C PRO A 4 17.17 11.68 4.69
N PRO A 5 16.45 12.22 3.69
CA PRO A 5 15.00 12.39 3.78
C PRO A 5 14.24 11.08 4.02
N THR A 6 14.58 9.98 3.33
CA THR A 6 13.95 8.68 3.57
C THR A 6 14.31 8.14 4.96
N TYR A 7 15.58 8.27 5.36
CA TYR A 7 16.04 7.83 6.67
C TYR A 7 15.34 8.57 7.82
N GLU A 8 15.13 9.89 7.69
CA GLU A 8 14.47 10.72 8.70
C GLU A 8 13.00 10.35 8.93
N THR A 9 12.36 9.71 7.94
CA THR A 9 10.98 9.22 8.08
C THR A 9 10.87 7.87 8.79
N LEU A 10 11.98 7.17 9.03
CA LEU A 10 11.93 5.87 9.71
C LEU A 10 11.50 6.05 11.17
N ARG A 11 10.49 5.29 11.57
CA ARG A 11 10.02 5.29 12.95
C ARG A 11 11.01 4.50 13.81
N PRO A 12 11.32 4.97 15.02
CA PRO A 12 12.20 4.24 15.92
C PRO A 12 11.63 2.84 16.20
N GLY A 13 12.53 1.89 16.45
CA GLY A 13 12.15 0.53 16.78
C GLY A 13 11.20 0.41 17.97
N ALA A 14 10.30 -0.56 17.88
CA ALA A 14 9.25 -0.80 18.85
C ALA A 14 9.80 -1.42 20.15
N GLY A 15 9.35 -0.89 21.29
CA GLY A 15 9.57 -1.53 22.59
C GLY A 15 8.70 -2.77 22.79
N GLU A 16 9.00 -3.55 23.83
CA GLU A 16 8.30 -4.81 24.16
C GLU A 16 6.78 -4.68 24.26
N ALA A 17 6.28 -3.61 24.89
CA ALA A 17 4.83 -3.37 25.01
C ALA A 17 4.15 -3.18 23.65
N ARG A 18 4.84 -2.53 22.72
CA ARG A 18 4.34 -2.21 21.38
C ARG A 18 4.36 -3.44 20.48
N ILE A 19 5.42 -4.24 20.54
CA ILE A 19 5.47 -5.57 19.88
C ILE A 19 4.38 -6.49 20.43
N ARG A 20 4.12 -6.43 21.75
CA ARG A 20 3.06 -7.23 22.37
C ARG A 20 1.67 -6.85 21.89
N TYR A 21 1.40 -5.55 21.77
CA TYR A 21 0.17 -5.04 21.14
C TYR A 21 -0.01 -5.62 19.73
N LEU A 22 1.03 -5.59 18.90
CA LEU A 22 0.97 -6.17 17.56
C LEU A 22 0.64 -7.66 17.60
N GLU A 23 1.38 -8.45 18.38
CA GLU A 23 1.15 -9.90 18.53
C GLU A 23 -0.25 -10.24 19.10
N GLU A 24 -0.84 -9.38 19.93
CA GLU A 24 -2.23 -9.52 20.38
C GLU A 24 -3.22 -9.31 19.23
N GLY A 25 -3.00 -8.30 18.38
CA GLY A 25 -3.79 -8.09 17.17
C GLY A 25 -3.72 -9.28 16.18
N PHE A 26 -2.53 -9.87 16.02
CA PHE A 26 -2.33 -11.07 15.19
C PHE A 26 -2.85 -12.36 15.83
N GLY A 27 -3.04 -12.38 17.15
CA GLY A 27 -3.42 -13.57 17.90
C GLY A 27 -2.30 -14.61 18.07
N PHE A 28 -1.05 -14.27 17.78
CA PHE A 28 0.10 -15.17 17.96
C PHE A 28 1.41 -14.40 18.24
N ARG A 29 2.43 -15.11 18.72
CA ARG A 29 3.77 -14.54 18.98
C ARG A 29 4.65 -14.64 17.75
N PHE A 30 5.34 -13.55 17.40
CA PHE A 30 6.25 -13.54 16.26
C PHE A 30 7.54 -14.32 16.57
N PRO A 31 8.14 -14.97 15.56
CA PRO A 31 9.51 -15.49 15.65
C PRO A 31 10.52 -14.42 16.06
N THR A 32 11.61 -14.84 16.71
CA THR A 32 12.64 -13.92 17.23
C THR A 32 13.25 -12.99 16.16
N PRO A 33 13.56 -13.44 14.92
CA PRO A 33 14.08 -12.53 13.90
C PRO A 33 13.13 -11.38 13.56
N ILE A 34 11.83 -11.67 13.44
CA ILE A 34 10.80 -10.67 13.14
C ILE A 34 10.61 -9.71 14.31
N ARG A 35 10.59 -10.23 15.56
CA ARG A 35 10.58 -9.36 16.77
C ARG A 35 11.79 -8.44 16.82
N THR A 36 12.97 -8.97 16.48
CA THR A 36 14.23 -8.21 16.47
C THR A 36 14.16 -7.08 15.43
N PHE A 37 13.66 -7.39 14.24
CA PHE A 37 13.44 -6.41 13.18
C PHE A 37 12.49 -5.29 13.59
N PHE A 38 11.34 -5.63 14.17
CA PHE A 38 10.42 -4.63 14.70
C PHE A 38 11.01 -3.82 15.86
N GLY A 39 11.92 -4.40 16.64
CA GLY A 39 12.69 -3.69 17.66
C GLY A 39 13.75 -2.72 17.10
N LEU A 40 14.05 -2.78 15.81
CA LEU A 40 14.97 -1.86 15.12
C LEU A 40 14.20 -0.74 14.42
N VAL A 41 13.05 -1.04 13.82
CA VAL A 41 12.24 -0.08 13.06
C VAL A 41 10.75 -0.43 13.11
N GLU A 42 9.90 0.56 13.42
CA GLU A 42 8.43 0.41 13.50
C GLU A 42 7.71 1.09 12.33
N GLY A 43 8.17 0.82 11.10
CA GLY A 43 7.59 1.42 9.90
C GLY A 43 8.29 2.68 9.41
N GLN A 44 7.76 3.21 8.32
CA GLN A 44 8.22 4.42 7.66
C GLN A 44 7.09 5.47 7.69
N GLY A 45 7.46 6.75 7.79
CA GLY A 45 6.54 7.87 7.65
C GLY A 45 5.94 7.95 6.25
N THR A 46 4.69 8.38 6.16
CA THR A 46 3.98 8.51 4.86
C THR A 46 4.46 9.72 4.06
N ASP A 47 5.22 10.61 4.68
CA ASP A 47 5.92 11.73 4.06
C ASP A 47 7.26 11.34 3.42
N ALA A 48 7.62 10.05 3.47
CA ALA A 48 8.85 9.56 2.88
C ALA A 48 8.87 9.76 1.36
N PRO A 49 9.99 10.26 0.81
CA PRO A 49 10.14 10.44 -0.62
C PRO A 49 10.48 9.16 -1.36
N CYS A 50 10.49 7.99 -0.72
CA CYS A 50 10.47 6.69 -1.40
C CYS A 50 10.30 5.59 -0.37
N GLY A 51 9.87 4.40 -0.80
CA GLY A 51 9.90 3.22 0.04
C GLY A 51 11.32 2.79 0.40
N LEU A 52 11.52 2.38 1.66
CA LEU A 52 12.79 1.93 2.22
C LEU A 52 13.47 0.84 1.39
N PHE A 53 12.68 -0.10 0.86
CA PHE A 53 13.20 -1.27 0.17
C PHE A 53 12.98 -1.12 -1.33
N GLU A 54 13.77 -0.28 -1.99
CA GLU A 54 13.71 -0.08 -3.46
C GLU A 54 12.30 0.31 -3.97
N GLY A 55 11.60 1.19 -3.22
CA GLY A 55 10.23 1.63 -3.56
C GLY A 55 9.14 0.97 -2.71
N TRP A 56 9.44 -0.12 -2.01
CA TRP A 56 8.53 -0.71 -1.03
C TRP A 56 8.64 0.00 0.32
N SER A 57 7.54 0.61 0.75
CA SER A 57 7.45 1.36 2.01
C SER A 57 7.16 0.43 3.18
N LEU A 58 7.92 0.60 4.25
CA LEU A 58 7.77 -0.22 5.46
C LEU A 58 6.49 0.20 6.20
N LEU A 59 5.59 -0.77 6.42
CA LEU A 59 4.33 -0.57 7.12
C LEU A 59 4.58 -0.32 8.61
N ASN A 60 3.87 0.64 9.19
CA ASN A 60 3.76 0.74 10.64
C ASN A 60 2.78 -0.32 11.19
N PHE A 61 2.73 -0.49 12.50
CA PHE A 61 1.95 -1.58 13.12
C PHE A 61 0.45 -1.53 12.84
N GLU A 62 -0.14 -0.33 12.80
CA GLU A 62 -1.54 -0.16 12.46
C GLU A 62 -1.82 -0.55 11.01
N GLU A 63 -0.99 -0.07 10.06
CA GLU A 63 -1.10 -0.41 8.65
C GLU A 63 -0.88 -1.91 8.41
N LEU A 64 0.08 -2.50 9.11
CA LEU A 64 0.43 -3.91 9.03
C LEU A 64 -0.77 -4.80 9.42
N LEU A 65 -1.44 -4.48 10.54
CA LEU A 65 -2.66 -5.17 10.97
C LEU A 65 -3.77 -5.02 9.95
N GLN A 66 -3.96 -3.80 9.43
CA GLN A 66 -4.98 -3.51 8.43
C GLN A 66 -4.79 -4.30 7.13
N GLU A 67 -3.56 -4.34 6.60
CA GLU A 67 -3.24 -5.13 5.41
C GLU A 67 -3.43 -6.62 5.66
N TRP A 68 -3.07 -7.11 6.85
CA TRP A 68 -3.28 -8.51 7.21
C TRP A 68 -4.75 -8.88 7.36
N GLU A 69 -5.58 -7.99 7.90
CA GLU A 69 -7.03 -8.15 7.96
C GLU A 69 -7.63 -8.21 6.56
N ALA A 70 -7.30 -7.24 5.70
CA ALA A 70 -7.77 -7.17 4.32
C ALA A 70 -7.36 -8.41 3.49
N LEU A 71 -6.09 -8.84 3.62
CA LEU A 71 -5.60 -10.06 2.98
C LEU A 71 -6.40 -11.29 3.43
N GLY A 72 -6.78 -11.34 4.71
CA GLY A 72 -7.57 -12.40 5.28
C GLY A 72 -9.05 -12.39 4.88
N ASP A 73 -9.65 -11.23 4.68
CA ASP A 73 -11.02 -11.11 4.14
C ASP A 73 -11.07 -11.62 2.70
N GLY A 74 -10.00 -11.38 1.93
CA GLY A 74 -9.76 -11.95 0.61
C GLY A 74 -9.84 -13.47 0.53
N LEU A 75 -9.63 -14.19 1.65
CA LEU A 75 -9.76 -15.66 1.70
C LEU A 75 -11.17 -16.16 1.39
N THR A 76 -12.18 -15.32 1.62
CA THR A 76 -13.60 -15.70 1.48
C THR A 76 -14.15 -15.46 0.07
N CYS A 77 -13.52 -14.57 -0.69
CA CYS A 77 -13.98 -14.10 -1.99
C CYS A 77 -13.02 -14.41 -3.15
N ALA A 78 -11.89 -15.08 -2.88
CA ALA A 78 -10.87 -15.35 -3.88
C ALA A 78 -11.34 -16.32 -4.98
N PRO A 79 -10.99 -16.06 -6.26
CA PRO A 79 -11.08 -17.07 -7.31
C PRO A 79 -10.18 -18.27 -6.96
N THR A 80 -10.51 -19.46 -7.49
CA THR A 80 -9.69 -20.67 -7.31
C THR A 80 -8.24 -20.37 -7.71
N ALA A 81 -7.26 -20.95 -6.99
CA ALA A 81 -5.82 -20.71 -7.13
C ALA A 81 -5.21 -21.02 -8.53
N GLU A 82 -6.05 -21.34 -9.51
CA GLU A 82 -5.71 -21.82 -10.85
C GLU A 82 -5.15 -20.72 -11.76
N ALA A 83 -5.44 -19.44 -11.47
CA ALA A 83 -4.96 -18.30 -12.26
C ALA A 83 -3.63 -17.69 -11.76
N ILE A 84 -3.05 -18.24 -10.69
CA ILE A 84 -1.90 -17.65 -10.01
C ILE A 84 -0.62 -18.40 -10.33
N ALA A 85 0.42 -17.67 -10.71
CA ALA A 85 1.78 -18.20 -10.78
C ALA A 85 2.45 -18.23 -9.39
N PHE A 86 3.04 -19.38 -9.01
CA PHE A 86 3.74 -19.56 -7.74
C PHE A 86 5.22 -19.88 -7.99
N HIS A 87 6.12 -19.10 -7.39
CA HIS A 87 7.57 -19.25 -7.55
C HIS A 87 8.28 -19.47 -6.21
N GLY A 88 8.85 -20.65 -6.01
CA GLY A 88 9.59 -21.01 -4.79
C GLY A 88 8.78 -21.90 -3.84
N PRO A 89 9.31 -22.15 -2.63
CA PRO A 89 8.69 -23.05 -1.66
C PRO A 89 7.67 -22.33 -0.76
N LEU A 90 6.53 -21.94 -1.35
CA LEU A 90 5.39 -21.33 -0.65
C LEU A 90 4.11 -22.15 -0.83
N LYS A 91 3.11 -21.94 0.04
CA LYS A 91 1.80 -22.58 -0.11
C LYS A 91 1.09 -22.09 -1.38
N ARG A 92 0.48 -23.02 -2.11
CA ARG A 92 -0.31 -22.75 -3.31
C ARG A 92 -1.74 -22.34 -2.96
N VAL A 93 -1.87 -21.21 -2.28
CA VAL A 93 -3.15 -20.65 -1.81
C VAL A 93 -3.28 -19.20 -2.26
N TYR A 94 -4.50 -18.65 -2.21
CA TYR A 94 -4.72 -17.22 -2.47
C TYR A 94 -3.99 -16.36 -1.43
N ALA A 95 -4.25 -16.66 -0.16
CA ALA A 95 -3.59 -16.10 1.00
C ALA A 95 -3.60 -17.12 2.14
N THR A 96 -2.91 -16.83 3.24
CA THR A 96 -3.08 -17.49 4.54
C THR A 96 -2.82 -16.48 5.65
N ARG A 97 -3.40 -16.68 6.83
CA ARG A 97 -3.13 -15.86 8.03
C ARG A 97 -1.68 -15.96 8.50
N GLY A 98 -0.92 -16.94 8.01
CA GLY A 98 0.53 -17.03 8.23
C GLY A 98 1.38 -16.09 7.38
N TRP A 99 0.81 -15.37 6.40
CA TRP A 99 1.53 -14.38 5.60
C TRP A 99 1.34 -13.00 6.20
N ILE A 100 2.41 -12.43 6.74
CA ILE A 100 2.38 -11.23 7.55
C ILE A 100 2.97 -10.08 6.73
N PRO A 101 2.16 -9.13 6.25
CA PRO A 101 2.66 -7.97 5.53
C PRO A 101 3.71 -7.23 6.37
N PHE A 102 4.70 -6.62 5.73
CA PHE A 102 5.60 -5.68 6.41
C PHE A 102 6.01 -4.52 5.52
N ALA A 103 5.84 -4.61 4.20
CA ALA A 103 6.01 -3.49 3.30
C ALA A 103 4.98 -3.52 2.16
N THR A 104 4.70 -2.36 1.59
CA THR A 104 3.80 -2.18 0.46
C THR A 104 4.45 -1.31 -0.62
N ASP A 105 4.09 -1.55 -1.87
CA ASP A 105 4.43 -0.66 -2.98
C ASP A 105 3.42 0.50 -3.15
N PHE A 106 2.42 0.58 -2.27
CA PHE A 106 1.21 1.42 -2.37
C PHE A 106 0.33 1.15 -3.60
N GLY A 107 0.74 0.23 -4.47
CA GLY A 107 0.03 -0.29 -5.63
C GLY A 107 -0.78 -1.54 -5.31
N GLY A 108 -0.83 -1.99 -4.06
CA GLY A 108 -1.56 -3.18 -3.61
C GLY A 108 -0.70 -4.44 -3.60
N GLY A 109 0.56 -4.31 -4.01
CA GLY A 109 1.57 -5.32 -3.76
C GLY A 109 1.97 -5.31 -2.29
N LEU A 110 2.34 -6.49 -1.78
CA LEU A 110 2.83 -6.65 -0.42
C LEU A 110 4.11 -7.48 -0.39
N LEU A 111 5.08 -7.05 0.43
CA LEU A 111 6.09 -7.93 0.96
C LEU A 111 5.62 -8.51 2.29
N CYS A 112 5.71 -9.82 2.43
CA CYS A 112 5.21 -10.55 3.59
C CYS A 112 6.29 -11.44 4.21
N PHE A 113 6.29 -11.56 5.54
CA PHE A 113 6.91 -12.70 6.22
C PHE A 113 6.03 -13.92 6.08
N ASP A 114 6.59 -15.04 5.62
CA ASP A 114 5.88 -16.31 5.53
C ASP A 114 6.13 -17.16 6.78
N LEU A 115 5.15 -17.19 7.67
CA LEU A 115 5.16 -18.03 8.85
C LEU A 115 4.56 -19.41 8.62
N GLU A 116 4.08 -19.69 7.40
CA GLU A 116 3.43 -20.95 7.06
C GLU A 116 3.87 -21.45 5.67
N PRO A 117 5.18 -21.71 5.50
CA PRO A 117 5.76 -21.97 4.20
C PRO A 117 5.27 -23.27 3.55
N GLY A 118 5.49 -23.36 2.24
CA GLY A 118 5.27 -24.58 1.49
C GLY A 118 6.31 -25.65 1.79
N LEU A 119 6.15 -26.83 1.18
CA LEU A 119 7.13 -27.91 1.30
C LEU A 119 8.51 -27.44 0.82
N GLY A 120 9.52 -27.60 1.68
CA GLY A 120 10.90 -27.16 1.41
C GLY A 120 11.16 -25.67 1.69
N GLY A 121 10.20 -24.94 2.24
CA GLY A 121 10.33 -23.53 2.58
C GLY A 121 10.79 -23.31 4.02
N GLN A 122 11.09 -22.05 4.35
CA GLN A 122 11.61 -21.66 5.66
C GLN A 122 10.66 -20.69 6.34
N VAL A 123 10.39 -20.91 7.63
CA VAL A 123 9.57 -19.99 8.43
C VAL A 123 10.33 -18.67 8.55
N GLY A 124 9.69 -17.57 8.16
CA GLY A 124 10.29 -16.25 8.09
C GLY A 124 10.95 -15.92 6.74
N GLN A 125 10.78 -16.75 5.71
CA GLN A 125 11.12 -16.35 4.33
C GLN A 125 10.29 -15.13 3.89
N VAL A 126 10.85 -14.31 3.02
CA VAL A 126 10.19 -13.09 2.51
C VAL A 126 9.48 -13.43 1.22
N LEU A 127 8.18 -13.16 1.17
CA LEU A 127 7.34 -13.29 -0.02
C LEU A 127 7.08 -11.94 -0.65
N GLU A 128 6.82 -11.97 -1.95
CA GLU A 128 6.15 -10.91 -2.68
C GLU A 128 4.79 -11.42 -3.16
N LEU A 129 3.77 -10.64 -2.86
CA LEU A 129 2.40 -10.79 -3.33
C LEU A 129 2.18 -9.66 -4.34
N ASP A 130 1.95 -10.04 -5.58
CA ASP A 130 1.69 -9.11 -6.68
C ASP A 130 0.38 -8.35 -6.50
N HIS A 131 0.36 -7.07 -6.88
CA HIS A 131 -0.81 -6.20 -6.75
C HIS A 131 -2.02 -6.68 -7.54
N GLU A 132 -1.80 -7.25 -8.72
CA GLU A 132 -2.85 -7.83 -9.57
C GLU A 132 -3.24 -9.23 -9.08
N GLY A 133 -2.57 -9.75 -8.05
CA GLY A 133 -2.73 -11.12 -7.58
C GLY A 133 -2.27 -12.16 -8.62
N SER A 134 -1.52 -11.75 -9.66
CA SER A 134 -1.13 -12.60 -10.78
C SER A 134 -0.09 -13.64 -10.38
N HIS A 135 0.77 -13.30 -9.41
CA HIS A 135 1.80 -14.19 -8.93
C HIS A 135 2.11 -14.01 -7.44
N ARG A 136 2.75 -15.05 -6.87
CA ARG A 136 3.36 -15.01 -5.54
C ARG A 136 4.70 -15.68 -5.62
N ARG A 137 5.71 -15.08 -5.01
CA ARG A 137 7.06 -15.62 -5.05
C ARG A 137 7.76 -15.51 -3.72
N VAL A 138 8.63 -16.47 -3.44
CA VAL A 138 9.66 -16.29 -2.42
C VAL A 138 10.69 -15.33 -2.99
N PHE A 139 10.75 -14.13 -2.41
CA PHE A 139 11.71 -13.09 -2.77
C PHE A 139 13.07 -13.34 -2.14
N ALA A 140 13.09 -13.78 -0.87
CA ALA A 140 14.31 -14.17 -0.17
C ALA A 140 14.04 -15.32 0.82
N PRO A 141 15.02 -16.20 1.06
CA PRO A 141 14.84 -17.37 1.93
C PRO A 141 14.74 -17.00 3.42
N SER A 142 15.14 -15.78 3.81
CA SER A 142 14.98 -15.25 5.17
C SER A 142 15.04 -13.71 5.15
N LEU A 143 14.67 -13.08 6.26
CA LEU A 143 14.81 -11.63 6.43
C LEU A 143 16.27 -11.18 6.36
N GLU A 144 17.20 -11.94 6.91
CA GLU A 144 18.64 -11.62 6.89
C GLU A 144 19.16 -11.56 5.45
N VAL A 145 18.83 -12.56 4.63
CA VAL A 145 19.25 -12.59 3.22
C VAL A 145 18.58 -11.46 2.42
N PHE A 146 17.33 -11.11 2.74
CA PHE A 146 16.65 -9.95 2.15
C PHE A 146 17.39 -8.64 2.46
N LEU A 147 17.69 -8.38 3.74
CA LEU A 147 18.40 -7.19 4.20
C LEU A 147 19.82 -7.13 3.61
N GLU A 148 20.56 -8.25 3.61
CA GLU A 148 21.89 -8.34 3.03
C GLU A 148 21.89 -8.00 1.53
N LYS A 149 20.92 -8.52 0.76
CA LYS A 149 20.79 -8.19 -0.66
C LYS A 149 20.63 -6.68 -0.86
N MET A 150 19.73 -6.05 -0.10
CA MET A 150 19.48 -4.61 -0.22
C MET A 150 20.70 -3.77 0.15
N VAL A 151 21.39 -4.11 1.25
CA VAL A 151 22.63 -3.43 1.64
C VAL A 151 23.67 -3.53 0.53
N ASN A 152 23.86 -4.72 -0.04
CA ASN A 152 24.80 -4.92 -1.15
C ASN A 152 24.41 -4.12 -2.41
N ASP A 153 23.11 -4.02 -2.73
CA ASP A 153 22.63 -3.26 -3.88
C ASP A 153 22.82 -1.74 -3.69
N LEU A 154 22.58 -1.23 -2.48
CA LEU A 154 22.85 0.16 -2.10
C LEU A 154 24.35 0.50 -2.11
N GLU A 155 25.20 -0.38 -1.58
CA GLU A 155 26.65 -0.20 -1.51
C GLU A 155 27.33 -0.32 -2.89
N SER A 156 26.79 -1.16 -3.77
CA SER A 156 27.31 -1.33 -5.13
C SER A 156 26.92 -0.20 -6.10
N GLY A 157 26.06 0.74 -5.68
CA GLY A 157 25.59 1.84 -6.51
C GLY A 157 24.66 1.41 -7.65
N ARG A 158 24.09 0.20 -7.58
CA ARG A 158 23.11 -0.30 -8.55
C ARG A 158 21.73 0.33 -8.37
N THR A 159 21.46 0.91 -7.20
CA THR A 159 20.24 1.65 -6.91
C THR A 159 20.40 3.12 -7.31
N LEU A 160 19.55 3.59 -8.23
CA LEU A 160 19.42 5.01 -8.57
C LEU A 160 18.26 5.59 -7.77
N LEU A 161 18.54 6.54 -6.86
CA LEU A 161 17.51 7.47 -6.38
C LEU A 161 17.36 8.53 -7.45
N ASP A 162 16.18 8.61 -8.06
CA ASP A 162 15.84 9.74 -8.92
C ASP A 162 15.33 10.87 -8.02
N ASP A 163 16.19 11.86 -7.75
CA ASP A 163 15.86 13.04 -6.92
C ASP A 163 14.65 13.83 -7.47
N ALA A 164 14.19 13.54 -8.69
CA ALA A 164 13.02 14.17 -9.33
C ALA A 164 11.70 13.45 -9.06
N VAL A 165 11.69 12.30 -8.38
CA VAL A 165 10.50 11.44 -8.25
C VAL A 165 10.18 11.27 -6.77
N TYR A 166 8.90 11.32 -6.41
CA TYR A 166 8.35 11.16 -5.04
C TYR A 166 8.39 12.40 -4.11
N ARG A 167 7.63 13.43 -4.47
CA ARG A 167 6.75 14.04 -3.46
C ARG A 167 5.32 13.90 -3.99
N PRO A 168 4.46 13.07 -3.38
CA PRO A 168 3.05 13.07 -3.77
C PRO A 168 2.53 14.49 -3.55
N GLU A 169 1.95 15.08 -4.59
CA GLU A 169 1.10 16.24 -4.39
C GLU A 169 -0.13 15.76 -3.61
N SER A 170 -0.65 16.59 -2.71
CA SER A 170 -1.83 16.25 -1.94
C SER A 170 -2.90 17.32 -2.08
N VAL A 171 -4.14 16.91 -2.29
CA VAL A 171 -5.32 17.76 -2.20
C VAL A 171 -6.01 17.50 -0.87
N ARG A 172 -6.35 18.57 -0.15
CA ARG A 172 -7.16 18.51 1.07
C ARG A 172 -8.58 18.93 0.74
N ILE A 173 -9.54 18.12 1.14
CA ILE A 173 -10.97 18.30 0.91
C ILE A 173 -11.64 18.35 2.27
N ASP A 174 -12.44 19.39 2.52
CA ASP A 174 -13.21 19.48 3.75
C ASP A 174 -14.32 18.43 3.73
N GLY A 175 -14.08 17.33 4.46
CA GLY A 175 -14.83 16.08 4.31
C GLY A 175 -16.31 16.21 4.62
N ALA A 176 -16.66 16.90 5.72
CA ALA A 176 -18.07 17.02 6.13
C ALA A 176 -18.91 17.98 5.26
N ALA A 177 -18.28 18.90 4.54
CA ALA A 177 -18.99 19.90 3.73
C ALA A 177 -19.16 19.46 2.28
N GLN A 178 -18.11 18.89 1.67
CA GLN A 178 -18.04 18.66 0.23
C GLN A 178 -18.29 17.20 -0.19
N LEU A 179 -18.17 16.26 0.73
CA LEU A 179 -18.27 14.83 0.44
C LEU A 179 -19.55 14.27 1.09
N ARG A 180 -20.64 14.28 0.31
CA ARG A 180 -21.93 13.70 0.71
C ARG A 180 -22.31 12.59 -0.26
N PRO A 181 -23.06 11.55 0.19
CA PRO A 181 -23.57 10.53 -0.72
C PRO A 181 -24.27 11.14 -1.93
N GLY A 182 -23.85 10.73 -3.13
CA GLY A 182 -24.40 11.23 -4.39
C GLY A 182 -23.92 12.62 -4.83
N VAL A 183 -22.98 13.24 -4.10
CA VAL A 183 -22.34 14.51 -4.48
C VAL A 183 -20.90 14.21 -4.94
N VAL A 184 -20.57 14.69 -6.14
CA VAL A 184 -19.19 14.70 -6.64
C VAL A 184 -18.49 15.94 -6.07
N CYS A 185 -17.29 15.74 -5.51
CA CYS A 185 -16.46 16.81 -4.99
C CYS A 185 -16.02 17.73 -6.13
N ASP A 186 -16.34 19.02 -5.99
CA ASP A 186 -15.94 20.08 -6.91
C ASP A 186 -14.69 20.77 -6.37
N HIS A 187 -13.53 20.13 -6.55
CA HIS A 187 -12.24 20.71 -6.16
C HIS A 187 -11.42 21.04 -7.42
N PRO A 188 -10.96 22.30 -7.61
CA PRO A 188 -10.28 22.74 -8.83
C PRO A 188 -9.08 21.86 -9.23
N ARG A 189 -8.25 21.49 -8.25
CA ARG A 189 -7.09 20.63 -8.50
C ARG A 189 -7.45 19.20 -8.88
N LEU A 190 -8.58 18.68 -8.41
CA LEU A 190 -9.05 17.35 -8.82
C LEU A 190 -9.52 17.38 -10.28
N ALA A 191 -10.25 18.43 -10.67
CA ALA A 191 -10.65 18.66 -12.05
C ALA A 191 -9.44 18.83 -12.99
N GLU A 192 -8.40 19.55 -12.56
CA GLU A 192 -7.16 19.71 -13.35
C GLU A 192 -6.45 18.39 -13.65
N ILE A 193 -6.53 17.41 -12.74
CA ILE A 193 -5.88 16.10 -12.90
C ILE A 193 -6.85 15.02 -13.43
N GLY A 194 -8.07 15.40 -13.83
CA GLY A 194 -9.09 14.47 -14.33
C GLY A 194 -9.52 13.42 -13.29
N LEU A 195 -9.40 13.74 -11.99
CA LEU A 195 -9.85 12.91 -10.88
C LEU A 195 -11.17 13.48 -10.35
N SER A 196 -12.14 12.61 -10.15
CA SER A 196 -13.42 12.94 -9.50
C SER A 196 -13.61 12.03 -8.31
N ILE A 197 -14.15 12.59 -7.22
CA ILE A 197 -14.33 11.88 -5.96
C ILE A 197 -15.79 12.00 -5.58
N SER A 198 -16.44 10.89 -5.27
CA SER A 198 -17.80 10.87 -4.78
C SER A 198 -17.94 9.89 -3.62
N VAL A 199 -18.86 10.18 -2.71
CA VAL A 199 -19.27 9.21 -1.70
C VAL A 199 -20.37 8.34 -2.31
N VAL A 200 -20.17 7.03 -2.29
CA VAL A 200 -21.17 6.05 -2.75
C VAL A 200 -21.72 5.26 -1.57
N GLU A 201 -23.00 4.92 -1.65
CA GLU A 201 -23.59 3.96 -0.71
C GLU A 201 -23.05 2.57 -1.03
N PRO A 202 -22.70 1.76 -0.03
CA PRO A 202 -22.22 0.39 -0.27
C PRO A 202 -23.28 -0.40 -1.04
N GLU A 203 -22.87 -1.07 -2.12
CA GLU A 203 -23.73 -2.05 -2.79
C GLU A 203 -24.06 -3.18 -1.79
N GLU A 204 -25.32 -3.63 -1.80
CA GLU A 204 -25.94 -4.50 -0.80
C GLU A 204 -25.15 -5.79 -0.50
N ASP A 205 -24.10 -5.73 0.33
CA ASP A 205 -23.43 -6.90 0.91
C ASP A 205 -22.72 -6.52 2.24
N GLY A 206 -23.52 -6.48 3.31
CA GLY A 206 -23.14 -6.99 4.63
C GLY A 206 -22.18 -6.21 5.55
N PHE A 207 -21.40 -5.24 5.06
CA PHE A 207 -20.45 -4.50 5.92
C PHE A 207 -20.84 -3.03 6.01
N GLY A 208 -21.34 -2.61 7.18
CA GLY A 208 -21.73 -1.22 7.43
C GLY A 208 -20.56 -0.23 7.28
N GLY A 209 -20.78 0.87 6.56
CA GLY A 209 -19.83 1.95 6.30
C GLY A 209 -20.24 2.75 5.05
N SER A 210 -19.63 3.91 4.78
CA SER A 210 -19.74 4.57 3.45
C SER A 210 -18.45 4.38 2.68
N GLU A 211 -18.51 4.28 1.35
CA GLU A 211 -17.34 4.13 0.49
C GLU A 211 -17.04 5.43 -0.26
N LEU A 212 -15.77 5.70 -0.53
CA LEU A 212 -15.36 6.75 -1.45
C LEU A 212 -15.04 6.12 -2.80
N ALA A 213 -15.83 6.46 -3.81
CA ALA A 213 -15.50 6.14 -5.18
C ALA A 213 -14.55 7.20 -5.73
N LEU A 214 -13.38 6.78 -6.19
CA LEU A 214 -12.49 7.60 -6.99
C LEU A 214 -12.67 7.21 -8.46
N ALA A 215 -13.00 8.20 -9.27
CA ALA A 215 -13.35 8.04 -10.66
C ALA A 215 -12.44 8.91 -11.52
N LEU A 216 -11.78 8.30 -12.49
CA LEU A 216 -10.92 9.00 -13.45
C LEU A 216 -11.67 9.27 -14.76
N GLU A 217 -11.30 10.36 -15.43
CA GLU A 217 -11.70 10.61 -16.81
C GLU A 217 -11.11 9.55 -17.77
N GLU A 218 -11.80 9.35 -18.90
CA GLU A 218 -11.38 8.38 -19.93
C GLU A 218 -9.97 8.75 -20.45
N ASP A 219 -9.09 7.74 -20.55
CA ASP A 219 -7.70 7.85 -21.01
C ASP A 219 -6.71 8.61 -20.07
N GLN A 220 -7.12 8.94 -18.83
CA GLN A 220 -6.22 9.44 -17.78
C GLN A 220 -5.60 8.31 -16.93
N MET A 221 -4.36 8.53 -16.50
CA MET A 221 -3.62 7.66 -15.57
C MET A 221 -3.10 8.51 -14.43
N VAL A 222 -3.68 8.36 -13.25
CA VAL A 222 -3.20 9.02 -12.02
C VAL A 222 -2.81 7.93 -11.04
N GLU A 223 -1.54 7.95 -10.65
CA GLU A 223 -1.10 7.12 -9.53
C GLU A 223 -1.57 7.81 -8.26
N LEU A 224 -2.56 7.22 -7.58
CA LEU A 224 -2.98 7.71 -6.28
C LEU A 224 -1.93 7.28 -5.25
N GLY A 225 -1.66 8.17 -4.31
CA GLY A 225 -0.86 7.87 -3.14
C GLY A 225 -1.75 7.54 -1.95
N GLU A 226 -1.35 8.04 -0.79
CA GLU A 226 -2.14 7.88 0.43
C GLU A 226 -3.46 8.66 0.35
N VAL A 227 -4.57 8.00 0.67
CA VAL A 227 -5.87 8.63 0.92
C VAL A 227 -6.19 8.48 2.40
N ARG A 228 -6.22 9.59 3.14
CA ARG A 228 -6.41 9.55 4.60
C ARG A 228 -7.42 10.58 5.08
N LEU A 229 -8.05 10.28 6.20
CA LEU A 229 -8.74 11.27 7.00
C LEU A 229 -7.83 11.78 8.10
N GLU A 230 -7.73 13.10 8.21
CA GLU A 230 -7.02 13.78 9.29
C GLU A 230 -7.90 14.87 9.93
N THR A 231 -7.60 15.23 11.17
CA THR A 231 -8.10 16.47 11.79
C THR A 231 -7.32 17.68 11.25
N PRO A 232 -7.80 18.93 11.43
CA PRO A 232 -7.11 20.13 10.93
C PRO A 232 -5.68 20.32 11.49
N ASP A 233 -5.39 19.75 12.66
CA ASP A 233 -4.06 19.73 13.28
C ASP A 233 -3.17 18.58 12.78
N GLY A 234 -3.63 17.80 11.80
CA GLY A 234 -2.86 16.76 11.11
C GLY A 234 -2.89 15.39 11.79
N LYS A 235 -3.78 15.16 12.77
CA LYS A 235 -3.91 13.83 13.39
C LYS A 235 -4.68 12.91 12.45
N VAL A 236 -4.04 11.85 11.99
CA VAL A 236 -4.64 10.82 11.14
C VAL A 236 -5.69 10.03 11.93
N LEU A 237 -6.92 10.02 11.40
CA LEU A 237 -8.09 9.30 11.93
C LEU A 237 -8.26 7.93 11.27
N SER A 238 -7.95 7.86 9.97
CA SER A 238 -8.02 6.64 9.16
C SER A 238 -7.14 6.84 7.92
N THR A 239 -6.46 5.79 7.46
CA THR A 239 -5.67 5.84 6.23
C THR A 239 -5.94 4.63 5.35
N ARG A 240 -5.92 4.84 4.03
CA ARG A 240 -5.98 3.81 3.01
C ARG A 240 -5.04 4.22 1.88
N SER A 241 -4.16 3.30 1.49
CA SER A 241 -3.42 3.43 0.25
C SER A 241 -4.35 3.11 -0.91
N ALA A 242 -4.51 4.05 -1.82
CA ALA A 242 -5.29 3.85 -3.04
C ALA A 242 -4.31 3.45 -4.14
N SER A 243 -4.20 2.15 -4.38
CA SER A 243 -3.36 1.62 -5.45
C SER A 243 -3.83 2.08 -6.82
N LEU A 244 -2.98 2.83 -7.52
CA LEU A 244 -3.04 3.14 -8.96
C LEU A 244 -4.46 3.09 -9.54
N ALA A 245 -5.20 4.21 -9.47
CA ALA A 245 -6.44 4.28 -10.22
C ALA A 245 -6.10 4.30 -11.71
N ARG A 246 -6.51 3.25 -12.42
CA ARG A 246 -6.41 3.17 -13.87
C ARG A 246 -7.82 3.08 -14.43
N PHE A 247 -8.15 4.00 -15.34
CA PHE A 247 -9.38 3.86 -16.12
C PHE A 247 -9.25 2.63 -17.04
N ASP A 248 -9.96 1.53 -16.72
CA ASP A 248 -10.07 0.35 -17.57
C ASP A 248 -11.16 0.59 -18.62
N ARG A 249 -10.73 0.80 -19.86
CA ARG A 249 -11.59 1.07 -21.02
C ARG A 249 -12.54 -0.08 -21.37
N GLN A 250 -12.22 -1.33 -21.01
CA GLN A 250 -13.09 -2.50 -21.25
C GLN A 250 -14.15 -2.66 -20.15
N ARG A 251 -13.82 -2.30 -18.90
CA ARG A 251 -14.72 -2.49 -17.75
C ARG A 251 -15.52 -1.25 -17.36
N ARG A 252 -15.19 -0.05 -17.89
CA ARG A 252 -15.69 1.24 -17.37
C ARG A 252 -15.54 1.32 -15.84
N SER A 253 -14.49 0.71 -15.28
CA SER A 253 -14.39 0.51 -13.83
C SER A 253 -13.73 1.71 -13.15
N PHE A 254 -14.37 2.14 -12.06
CA PHE A 254 -13.85 3.09 -11.10
C PHE A 254 -12.98 2.36 -10.08
N THR A 255 -11.96 3.02 -9.52
CA THR A 255 -11.26 2.48 -8.35
C THR A 255 -12.01 2.98 -7.12
N SER A 256 -12.82 2.12 -6.50
CA SER A 256 -13.41 2.45 -5.20
C SER A 256 -12.35 2.28 -4.12
N VAL A 257 -12.17 3.32 -3.31
CA VAL A 257 -11.35 3.26 -2.10
C VAL A 257 -12.30 3.25 -0.92
N ARG A 258 -12.44 2.09 -0.30
CA ARG A 258 -13.28 1.93 0.88
C ARG A 258 -12.58 2.57 2.08
N ILE A 259 -13.12 3.69 2.56
CA ILE A 259 -12.70 4.29 3.82
C ILE A 259 -13.68 3.90 4.92
N LEU A 260 -13.23 3.07 5.85
CA LEU A 260 -14.01 2.73 7.04
C LEU A 260 -14.13 3.95 7.97
N GLY A 261 -15.33 4.18 8.51
CA GLY A 261 -15.60 5.27 9.46
C GLY A 261 -16.07 6.59 8.84
N TRP A 262 -16.41 6.63 7.55
CA TRP A 262 -17.06 7.79 6.90
C TRP A 262 -18.50 8.08 7.41
N ASP A 263 -19.01 7.27 8.34
CA ASP A 263 -20.35 7.49 8.89
C ASP A 263 -20.46 8.78 9.72
N ARG A 264 -21.69 9.09 10.16
CA ARG A 264 -22.14 10.33 10.83
C ARG A 264 -21.39 10.73 12.12
N SER A 265 -20.32 10.02 12.48
CA SER A 265 -19.49 10.22 13.67
C SER A 265 -18.19 11.00 13.41
N LEU A 266 -17.86 11.33 12.16
CA LEU A 266 -16.67 12.15 11.87
C LEU A 266 -16.74 13.54 12.52
N PRO A 267 -15.63 14.06 13.05
CA PRO A 267 -15.53 15.45 13.44
C PRO A 267 -15.98 16.36 12.29
N PRO A 268 -16.78 17.41 12.54
CA PRO A 268 -17.24 18.33 11.49
C PRO A 268 -16.12 19.01 10.69
N ASP A 269 -14.91 19.01 11.25
CA ASP A 269 -13.68 19.59 10.73
C ASP A 269 -12.70 18.56 10.18
N ALA A 270 -13.06 17.28 10.11
CA ALA A 270 -12.22 16.27 9.48
C ALA A 270 -12.00 16.56 7.99
N GLN A 271 -10.77 16.37 7.54
CA GLN A 271 -10.33 16.60 6.18
C GLN A 271 -9.96 15.27 5.51
N LEU A 272 -10.41 15.09 4.28
CA LEU A 272 -9.90 14.03 3.41
C LEU A 272 -8.66 14.56 2.69
N VAL A 273 -7.53 13.89 2.88
CA VAL A 273 -6.31 14.15 2.11
C VAL A 273 -6.17 13.07 1.06
N VAL A 274 -6.02 13.50 -0.19
CA VAL A 274 -5.82 12.63 -1.35
C VAL A 274 -4.46 12.94 -1.92
N GLY A 275 -3.51 12.05 -1.70
CA GLY A 275 -2.21 12.06 -2.35
C GLY A 275 -2.32 11.54 -3.78
N PHE A 276 -1.58 12.14 -4.70
CA PHE A 276 -1.44 11.67 -6.08
C PHE A 276 -0.09 12.04 -6.66
N PHE A 277 0.32 11.27 -7.66
CA PHE A 277 1.54 11.48 -8.42
C PHE A 277 1.18 11.80 -9.86
N HIS A 278 1.82 12.83 -10.40
CA HIS A 278 1.78 13.11 -11.83
C HIS A 278 2.65 12.08 -12.55
N LEU A 279 2.02 11.19 -13.31
CA LEU A 279 2.71 10.31 -14.25
C LEU A 279 3.12 11.09 -15.51
N GLU A 280 3.78 12.24 -15.38
CA GLU A 280 4.58 12.76 -16.49
C GLU A 280 5.82 11.87 -16.59
N ARG A 281 5.71 10.76 -17.33
CA ARG A 281 6.86 9.89 -17.65
C ARG A 281 7.30 10.10 -19.10
N PRO A 282 8.15 11.10 -19.40
CA PRO A 282 8.83 11.22 -20.71
C PRO A 282 9.56 9.93 -21.12
N TRP A 283 9.99 9.12 -20.16
CA TRP A 283 10.80 7.92 -20.39
C TRP A 283 10.01 6.67 -20.85
N LEU A 284 8.69 6.58 -20.60
CA LEU A 284 7.86 5.51 -21.17
C LEU A 284 7.73 5.69 -22.71
N GLY A 285 7.66 6.94 -23.18
CA GLY A 285 7.77 7.27 -24.59
C GLY A 285 9.15 6.91 -25.18
N ALA A 286 10.21 7.08 -24.40
CA ALA A 286 11.57 6.73 -24.80
C ALA A 286 11.82 5.21 -24.87
N LEU A 287 11.29 4.43 -23.92
CA LEU A 287 11.35 2.96 -23.94
C LEU A 287 10.50 2.37 -25.06
N GLY A 288 9.32 2.93 -25.32
CA GLY A 288 8.49 2.53 -26.47
C GLY A 288 9.14 2.83 -27.84
N LYS A 289 10.04 3.81 -27.88
CA LYS A 289 10.83 4.15 -29.07
C LYS A 289 12.08 3.25 -29.20
N ALA A 290 12.78 3.00 -28.09
CA ALA A 290 13.92 2.08 -28.05
C ALA A 290 13.54 0.62 -28.35
N ALA A 291 12.36 0.17 -27.94
CA ALA A 291 11.84 -1.18 -28.23
C ALA A 291 11.35 -1.36 -29.68
N LYS A 292 11.26 -0.28 -30.47
CA LYS A 292 10.90 -0.32 -31.89
C LYS A 292 12.09 -0.11 -32.82
N GLU A 293 13.23 0.31 -32.29
CA GLU A 293 14.44 0.67 -33.06
C GLU A 293 15.64 -0.26 -32.74
N GLY A 294 15.44 -1.34 -31.98
CA GLY A 294 16.42 -2.41 -31.74
C GLY A 294 15.83 -3.78 -32.07
#